data_AF-S2RSS5-F1
#
_entry.id   AF-S2RSS5-F1
#
_cell.length_a   1.000
_cell.length_b   1.000
_cell.length_c   1.000
_cell.angle_alpha   90.00
_cell.angle_beta   90.00
_cell.angle_gamma   90.00
#
_symmetry.space_group_name_H-M   'P 1'
#
loop_
_entity.id
_entity.type
_entity.pdbx_description
1 polymer ?
#
loop_
_entity_poly.entity_id
_entity_poly.type
_entity_poly.pdbx_seq_one_letter_code
_entity_poly.pdbx_strand_id
1 'polypeptide(L)'
;MRTYLTNLLTWSTLINLVDILVVWYVIYRLIMLVRGTKAVQLLKGVFVIAAIKIISWFLQLKTVGYLTDLVITWSVPALVIIFQPEIRRGLEHLGRGSLIFRSNNNQHEVEVRMVKELDKAIQYMSKRRIGALMTIQKSTGLEDYIETGIPLDADISGELLINIFIPNTPLHDGAVIIRDNRIAVAAAYLPLS
;
A
#
# COMPACT_ATOMS: atom_id res chain seq x y z
N MET A 1 46.63 -11.18 -18.99
CA MET A 1 45.79 -11.34 -17.77
C MET A 1 45.87 -10.14 -16.81
N ARG A 2 47.02 -9.45 -16.65
CA ARG A 2 47.11 -8.22 -15.81
C ARG A 2 46.31 -7.00 -16.34
N THR A 3 46.11 -6.89 -17.66
CA THR A 3 45.46 -5.73 -18.30
C THR A 3 43.93 -5.67 -18.11
N TYR A 4 43.28 -6.80 -17.83
CA TYR A 4 41.83 -6.83 -17.53
C TYR A 4 41.53 -6.40 -16.08
N LEU A 5 42.48 -6.64 -15.16
CA LEU A 5 42.33 -6.28 -13.75
C LEU A 5 42.51 -4.77 -13.51
N THR A 6 43.35 -4.11 -14.27
CA THR A 6 43.57 -2.65 -14.19
C THR A 6 42.38 -1.84 -14.71
N ASN A 7 41.54 -2.41 -15.57
CA ASN A 7 40.31 -1.76 -16.06
C ASN A 7 39.14 -1.84 -15.06
N LEU A 8 39.20 -2.71 -14.04
CA LEU A 8 38.16 -2.80 -13.00
C LEU A 8 38.21 -1.62 -12.01
N LEU A 9 39.36 -0.97 -11.88
CA LEU A 9 39.64 0.16 -10.97
C LEU A 9 39.66 1.52 -11.69
N THR A 10 38.90 1.63 -12.79
CA THR A 10 38.76 2.90 -13.52
C THR A 10 37.62 3.71 -12.93
N TRP A 11 37.70 5.04 -12.90
CA TRP A 11 36.60 5.90 -12.45
C TRP A 11 35.26 5.60 -13.17
N SER A 12 35.31 5.13 -14.42
CA SER A 12 34.13 4.72 -15.19
C SER A 12 33.45 3.45 -14.65
N THR A 13 34.19 2.45 -14.16
CA THR A 13 33.59 1.24 -13.58
C THR A 13 32.94 1.52 -12.24
N LEU A 14 33.49 2.44 -11.45
CA LEU A 14 32.85 2.95 -10.23
C LEU A 14 31.52 3.66 -10.54
N ILE A 15 31.48 4.52 -11.56
CA ILE A 15 30.25 5.19 -12.00
C ILE A 15 29.20 4.17 -12.49
N ASN A 16 29.61 3.19 -13.31
CA ASN A 16 28.70 2.14 -13.77
C ASN A 16 28.18 1.27 -12.62
N LEU A 17 29.01 0.98 -11.62
CA LEU A 17 28.60 0.22 -10.44
C LEU A 17 27.58 0.99 -9.60
N VAL A 18 27.80 2.30 -9.41
CA VAL A 18 26.83 3.19 -8.74
C VAL A 18 25.53 3.26 -9.55
N ASP A 19 25.60 3.39 -10.87
CA ASP A 19 24.42 3.43 -11.75
C ASP A 19 23.60 2.14 -11.63
N ILE A 20 24.24 0.97 -11.73
CA ILE A 20 23.58 -0.34 -11.54
C ILE A 20 22.98 -0.45 -10.13
N LEU A 21 23.66 0.02 -9.08
CA LEU A 21 23.12 0.02 -7.72
C LEU A 21 21.89 0.91 -7.57
N VAL A 22 21.91 2.09 -8.19
CA VAL A 22 20.76 3.02 -8.18
C VAL A 22 19.58 2.39 -8.91
N VAL A 23 19.80 1.87 -10.12
CA VAL A 23 18.75 1.19 -10.89
C VAL A 23 18.20 -0.01 -10.13
N TRP A 24 19.08 -0.83 -9.54
CA TRP A 24 18.70 -1.98 -8.71
C TRP A 24 17.84 -1.55 -7.52
N TYR A 25 18.24 -0.50 -6.79
CA TYR A 25 17.49 0.02 -5.66
C TYR A 25 16.10 0.53 -6.09
N VAL A 26 16.03 1.29 -7.19
CA VAL A 26 14.76 1.81 -7.72
C VAL A 26 13.83 0.66 -8.14
N ILE A 27 14.33 -0.32 -8.90
CA ILE A 27 13.55 -1.49 -9.32
C ILE A 27 13.07 -2.28 -8.08
N TYR A 28 13.95 -2.52 -7.10
CA TYR A 28 13.59 -3.21 -5.87
C TYR A 28 12.47 -2.48 -5.12
N ARG A 29 12.56 -1.15 -4.99
CA ARG A 29 11.53 -0.32 -4.35
C ARG A 29 10.21 -0.35 -5.14
N LEU A 30 10.26 -0.31 -6.46
CA LEU A 30 9.06 -0.44 -7.31
C LEU A 30 8.39 -1.80 -7.12
N ILE A 31 9.16 -2.89 -7.08
CA ILE A 31 8.62 -4.23 -6.83
C ILE A 31 7.97 -4.29 -5.44
N MET A 32 8.63 -3.76 -4.41
CA MET A 32 8.09 -3.68 -3.05
C MET A 32 6.80 -2.86 -2.97
N LEU A 33 6.69 -1.76 -3.72
CA LEU A 33 5.47 -0.93 -3.79
C LEU A 33 4.27 -1.69 -4.35
N VAL A 34 4.49 -2.54 -5.35
CA VAL A 34 3.41 -3.28 -6.02
C VAL A 34 3.10 -4.60 -5.32
N ARG A 35 4.01 -5.12 -4.50
CA ARG A 35 3.88 -6.44 -3.84
C ARG A 35 2.67 -6.47 -2.89
N GLY A 36 1.80 -7.46 -3.08
CA GLY A 36 0.59 -7.65 -2.26
C GLY A 36 -0.63 -6.88 -2.76
N THR A 37 -0.49 -6.09 -3.83
CA THR A 37 -1.62 -5.39 -4.46
C THR A 37 -2.29 -6.25 -5.55
N LYS A 38 -3.53 -5.89 -5.92
CA LYS A 38 -4.24 -6.49 -7.07
C LYS A 38 -3.45 -6.38 -8.38
N ALA A 39 -2.54 -5.40 -8.50
CA ALA A 39 -1.71 -5.21 -9.68
C ALA A 39 -0.77 -6.41 -9.95
N VAL A 40 -0.33 -7.14 -8.92
CA VAL A 40 0.46 -8.37 -9.10
C VAL A 40 -0.35 -9.45 -9.83
N GLN A 41 -1.63 -9.58 -9.52
CA GLN A 41 -2.51 -10.54 -10.18
C GLN A 41 -2.76 -10.14 -11.64
N LEU A 42 -2.92 -8.85 -11.92
CA LEU A 42 -3.03 -8.32 -13.28
C LEU A 42 -1.76 -8.59 -14.11
N LEU A 43 -0.58 -8.36 -13.53
CA LEU A 43 0.70 -8.68 -14.17
C LEU A 43 0.83 -10.18 -14.50
N LYS A 44 0.41 -11.07 -13.60
CA LYS A 44 0.36 -12.52 -13.88
C LYS A 44 -0.57 -12.82 -15.07
N GLY A 45 -1.73 -12.15 -15.15
CA GLY A 45 -2.65 -12.27 -16.28
C GLY A 45 -2.02 -11.86 -17.60
N VAL A 46 -1.33 -10.71 -17.64
CA VAL A 46 -0.58 -10.25 -18.83
C VAL A 46 0.48 -11.28 -19.23
N PHE A 47 1.21 -11.85 -18.25
CA PHE A 47 2.22 -12.86 -18.51
C PHE A 47 1.63 -14.14 -19.14
N VAL A 48 0.45 -14.57 -18.68
CA VAL A 48 -0.27 -15.72 -19.26
C VAL A 48 -0.67 -15.45 -20.71
N ILE A 49 -1.24 -14.28 -21.01
CA ILE A 49 -1.61 -13.89 -22.37
C ILE A 49 -0.38 -13.83 -23.28
N ALA A 50 0.74 -13.28 -22.80
CA ALA A 50 2.01 -13.25 -23.52
C ALA A 50 2.54 -14.66 -23.79
N ALA A 51 2.48 -15.56 -22.81
CA ALA A 51 2.88 -16.96 -22.99
C ALA A 51 2.03 -17.66 -24.05
N ILE A 52 0.69 -17.47 -24.03
CA ILE A 52 -0.22 -18.01 -25.05
C ILE A 52 0.14 -17.46 -26.43
N LYS A 53 0.48 -16.18 -26.56
CA LYS A 53 0.91 -15.58 -27.83
C LYS A 53 2.20 -16.21 -28.35
N ILE A 54 3.21 -16.38 -27.50
CA ILE A 54 4.49 -17.01 -27.85
C ILE A 54 4.26 -18.46 -28.31
N ILE A 55 3.45 -19.23 -27.57
CA ILE A 55 3.10 -20.61 -27.92
C ILE A 55 2.35 -20.65 -29.25
N SER A 56 1.39 -19.74 -29.46
CA SER A 56 0.63 -19.65 -30.71
C SER A 56 1.51 -19.30 -31.91
N TRP A 57 2.50 -18.42 -31.72
CA TRP A 57 3.48 -18.10 -32.75
C TRP A 57 4.39 -19.29 -33.04
N PHE A 58 4.88 -19.98 -32.01
CA PHE A 58 5.75 -21.15 -32.14
C PHE A 58 5.04 -22.32 -32.84
N LEU A 59 3.79 -22.59 -32.49
CA LEU A 59 2.96 -23.65 -33.08
C LEU A 59 2.20 -23.22 -34.35
N GLN A 60 2.39 -21.98 -34.81
CA GLN A 60 1.72 -21.39 -35.97
C GLN A 60 0.17 -21.42 -35.91
N LEU A 61 -0.40 -21.31 -34.70
CA LEU A 61 -1.85 -21.28 -34.48
C LEU A 61 -2.45 -19.93 -34.91
N LYS A 62 -2.96 -19.86 -36.15
CA LYS A 62 -3.49 -18.62 -36.74
C LYS A 62 -4.68 -18.05 -35.97
N THR A 63 -5.67 -18.88 -35.62
CA THR A 63 -6.90 -18.42 -34.95
C THR A 63 -6.63 -17.95 -33.52
N VAL A 64 -5.84 -18.73 -32.75
CA VAL A 64 -5.47 -18.34 -31.38
C VAL A 64 -4.61 -17.09 -31.41
N GLY A 65 -3.65 -16.99 -32.34
CA GLY A 65 -2.84 -15.79 -32.55
C GLY A 65 -3.70 -14.54 -32.78
N TYR A 66 -4.70 -14.63 -33.68
CA TYR A 66 -5.64 -13.54 -33.97
C TYR A 66 -6.48 -13.14 -32.74
N LEU A 67 -7.03 -14.11 -31.99
CA LEU A 67 -7.77 -13.82 -30.76
C LEU A 67 -6.89 -13.15 -29.71
N THR A 68 -5.65 -13.61 -29.56
CA THR A 68 -4.71 -13.03 -28.61
C THR A 68 -4.31 -11.61 -29.02
N ASP A 69 -4.19 -11.33 -30.33
CA ASP A 69 -3.94 -9.97 -30.85
C ASP A 69 -5.11 -9.02 -30.56
N LEU A 70 -6.34 -9.50 -30.68
CA LEU A 70 -7.53 -8.73 -30.30
C LEU A 70 -7.49 -8.40 -28.80
N VAL A 71 -7.24 -9.40 -27.95
CA VAL A 71 -7.11 -9.21 -26.50
C VAL A 71 -6.01 -8.21 -26.16
N ILE A 72 -4.81 -8.34 -26.76
CA ILE A 72 -3.69 -7.43 -26.51
C ILE A 72 -4.04 -6.00 -26.96
N THR A 73 -4.64 -5.85 -28.14
CA THR A 73 -5.03 -4.53 -28.67
C THR A 73 -6.01 -3.81 -27.75
N TRP A 74 -7.04 -4.51 -27.27
CA TRP A 74 -8.03 -3.95 -26.33
C TRP A 74 -7.53 -3.89 -24.88
N SER A 75 -6.46 -4.61 -24.54
CA SER A 75 -5.92 -4.63 -23.18
C SER A 75 -5.32 -3.28 -22.77
N VAL A 76 -4.68 -2.54 -23.68
CA VAL A 76 -4.05 -1.25 -23.35
C VAL A 76 -5.07 -0.23 -22.83
N PRO A 77 -6.16 0.09 -23.56
CA PRO A 77 -7.19 1.00 -23.04
C PRO A 77 -7.90 0.43 -21.81
N ALA A 78 -8.16 -0.88 -21.77
CA ALA A 78 -8.77 -1.52 -20.59
C ALA A 78 -7.89 -1.39 -19.34
N LEU A 79 -6.57 -1.60 -19.47
CA LEU A 79 -5.60 -1.44 -18.38
C LEU A 79 -5.60 0.00 -17.87
N VAL A 80 -5.59 1.00 -18.76
CA VAL A 80 -5.64 2.42 -18.34
C VAL A 80 -6.90 2.72 -17.53
N ILE A 81 -8.06 2.22 -17.96
CA ILE A 81 -9.33 2.42 -17.25
C ILE A 81 -9.31 1.68 -15.90
N ILE A 82 -8.86 0.43 -15.88
CA ILE A 82 -8.79 -0.40 -14.66
C ILE A 82 -7.82 0.20 -13.66
N PHE A 83 -6.66 0.71 -14.11
CA PHE A 83 -5.62 1.31 -13.27
C PHE A 83 -5.85 2.79 -12.94
N GLN A 84 -6.92 3.39 -13.43
CA GLN A 84 -7.24 4.79 -13.17
C GLN A 84 -7.29 5.11 -11.66
N PRO A 85 -7.92 4.28 -10.79
CA PRO A 85 -7.95 4.52 -9.34
C PRO A 85 -6.55 4.45 -8.71
N GLU A 86 -5.70 3.51 -9.13
CA GLU A 86 -4.34 3.35 -8.61
C GLU A 86 -3.44 4.53 -9.00
N ILE A 87 -3.52 5.00 -10.25
CA ILE A 87 -2.79 6.19 -10.71
C ILE A 87 -3.21 7.40 -9.88
N ARG A 88 -4.52 7.58 -9.68
CA ARG A 88 -5.05 8.65 -8.83
C ARG A 88 -4.50 8.54 -7.41
N ARG A 89 -4.61 7.37 -6.76
CA ARG A 89 -4.12 7.14 -5.40
C ARG A 89 -2.62 7.38 -5.28
N GLY A 90 -1.82 6.92 -6.24
CA GLY A 90 -0.38 7.14 -6.26
C GLY A 90 -0.03 8.64 -6.33
N LEU A 91 -0.70 9.40 -7.21
CA LEU A 91 -0.54 10.84 -7.31
C LEU A 91 -1.02 11.58 -6.06
N GLU A 92 -2.10 11.11 -5.43
CA GLU A 92 -2.57 11.66 -4.16
C GLU A 92 -1.55 11.43 -3.03
N HIS A 93 -0.92 10.25 -2.97
CA HIS A 93 0.14 9.97 -1.98
C HIS A 93 1.38 10.84 -2.22
N LEU A 94 1.76 11.04 -3.48
CA LEU A 94 2.87 11.94 -3.84
C LEU A 94 2.53 13.41 -3.54
N GLY A 95 1.29 13.83 -3.77
CA GLY A 95 0.82 15.21 -3.55
C GLY A 95 0.55 15.56 -2.09
N ARG A 96 0.19 14.59 -1.24
CA ARG A 96 -0.09 14.81 0.19
C ARG A 96 1.16 14.90 1.08
N GLY A 97 2.37 14.82 0.51
CA GLY A 97 3.59 15.29 1.15
C GLY A 97 3.84 14.80 2.58
N SER A 98 4.06 13.49 2.79
CA SER A 98 4.74 13.02 4.00
C SER A 98 6.28 13.09 3.89
N LEU A 99 6.79 13.90 2.97
CA LEU A 99 8.22 14.27 2.87
C LEU A 99 8.68 15.19 4.01
N ILE A 100 7.81 15.54 4.96
CA ILE A 100 8.26 16.20 6.20
C ILE A 100 8.88 15.11 7.07
N PHE A 101 10.21 15.02 6.99
CA PHE A 101 11.11 14.42 7.97
C PHE A 101 10.63 14.73 9.39
N ARG A 102 9.80 13.85 9.97
CA ARG A 102 9.55 13.86 11.40
C ARG A 102 10.81 13.32 12.06
N SER A 103 11.54 14.25 12.69
CA SER A 103 12.67 13.99 13.56
C SER A 103 12.45 12.71 14.38
N ASN A 104 13.33 11.74 14.18
CA ASN A 104 13.28 10.39 14.76
C ASN A 104 13.26 10.40 16.31
N ASN A 105 13.58 11.52 16.94
CA ASN A 105 13.61 11.64 18.39
C ASN A 105 12.21 11.80 19.03
N ASN A 106 11.23 12.34 18.31
CA ASN A 106 9.87 12.54 18.84
C ASN A 106 8.92 11.38 18.53
N GLN A 107 9.25 10.49 17.59
CA GLN A 107 8.38 9.37 17.21
C GLN A 107 8.18 8.38 18.36
N HIS A 108 9.24 8.08 19.11
CA HIS A 108 9.16 7.17 20.25
C HIS A 108 8.22 7.68 21.35
N GLU A 109 8.29 8.97 21.69
CA GLU A 109 7.39 9.56 22.70
C GLU A 109 5.92 9.54 22.25
N VAL A 110 5.70 9.80 20.95
CA VAL A 110 4.36 9.81 20.34
C VAL A 110 3.75 8.40 20.34
N GLU A 111 4.53 7.37 20.02
CA GLU A 111 4.10 5.96 20.07
C GLU A 111 3.81 5.51 21.51
N VAL A 112 4.69 5.83 22.47
CA VAL A 112 4.48 5.51 23.89
C VAL A 112 3.19 6.17 24.40
N ARG A 113 2.94 7.42 24.01
CA ARG A 113 1.69 8.12 24.35
C ARG A 113 0.48 7.42 23.75
N MET A 114 0.52 7.02 22.47
CA MET A 114 -0.57 6.28 21.84
C MET A 114 -0.89 4.99 22.58
N VAL A 115 0.13 4.19 22.93
CA VAL A 115 -0.07 2.94 23.68
C VAL A 115 -0.74 3.20 25.02
N LYS A 116 -0.33 4.26 25.73
CA LYS A 116 -0.91 4.64 27.02
C LYS A 116 -2.39 5.04 26.90
N GLU A 117 -2.74 5.82 25.88
CA GLU A 117 -4.13 6.23 25.64
C GLU A 117 -5.02 5.06 25.20
N LEU A 118 -4.49 4.14 24.40
CA LEU A 118 -5.15 2.90 24.02
C LEU A 118 -5.41 2.01 25.23
N ASP A 119 -4.40 1.76 26.07
CA ASP A 119 -4.54 0.94 27.29
C ASP A 119 -5.62 1.51 28.22
N LYS A 120 -5.60 2.83 28.43
CA LYS A 120 -6.63 3.53 29.21
C LYS A 120 -8.05 3.30 28.66
N ALA A 121 -8.23 3.44 27.34
CA ALA A 121 -9.53 3.22 26.71
C ALA A 121 -9.98 1.75 26.80
N ILE A 122 -9.08 0.82 26.49
CA ILE A 122 -9.35 -0.63 26.51
C ILE A 122 -9.75 -1.08 27.91
N GLN A 123 -9.03 -0.68 28.95
CA GLN A 123 -9.37 -1.03 30.32
C GLN A 123 -10.74 -0.48 30.75
N TYR A 124 -11.07 0.75 30.36
CA TYR A 124 -12.37 1.36 30.65
C TYR A 124 -13.51 0.59 29.97
N MET A 125 -13.36 0.28 28.68
CA MET A 125 -14.37 -0.41 27.87
C MET A 125 -14.54 -1.87 28.31
N SER A 126 -13.44 -2.56 28.60
CA SER A 126 -13.43 -3.95 29.10
C SER A 126 -14.22 -4.08 30.41
N LYS A 127 -13.98 -3.20 31.39
CA LYS A 127 -14.72 -3.18 32.67
C LYS A 127 -16.22 -2.99 32.50
N ARG A 128 -16.65 -2.29 31.45
CA ARG A 128 -18.06 -2.01 31.14
C ARG A 128 -18.66 -2.96 30.08
N ARG A 129 -17.89 -3.94 29.59
CA ARG A 129 -18.30 -4.83 28.49
C ARG A 129 -18.76 -4.08 27.23
N ILE A 130 -18.08 -2.97 26.93
CA ILE A 130 -18.30 -2.21 25.69
C ILE A 130 -17.45 -2.86 24.59
N GLY A 131 -18.09 -3.26 23.49
CA GLY A 131 -17.40 -3.79 22.32
C GLY A 131 -16.61 -2.71 21.61
N ALA A 132 -15.38 -3.02 21.21
CA ALA A 132 -14.51 -2.10 20.50
C ALA A 132 -13.72 -2.84 19.42
N LEU A 133 -13.59 -2.21 18.25
CA LEU A 133 -12.82 -2.72 17.12
C LEU A 133 -11.88 -1.62 16.64
N MET A 134 -10.59 -1.79 16.91
CA MET A 134 -9.55 -0.82 16.56
C MET A 134 -8.51 -1.47 15.65
N THR A 135 -8.23 -0.83 14.52
CA THR A 135 -7.27 -1.28 13.52
C THR A 135 -6.15 -0.26 13.40
N ILE A 136 -4.90 -0.71 13.51
CA ILE A 136 -3.71 0.15 13.38
C ILE A 136 -3.06 -0.13 12.02
N GLN A 137 -3.00 0.89 11.16
CA GLN A 137 -2.35 0.80 9.86
C GLN A 137 -0.84 0.59 10.05
N LYS A 138 -0.30 -0.44 9.39
CA LYS A 138 1.15 -0.71 9.31
C LYS A 138 1.65 -0.40 7.90
N SER A 139 2.37 -1.35 7.28
CA SER A 139 2.94 -1.20 5.94
C SER A 139 1.89 -1.29 4.83
N THR A 140 0.82 -2.07 5.06
CA THR A 140 -0.27 -2.21 4.08
C THR A 140 -1.23 -1.05 4.24
N GLY A 141 -1.49 -0.35 3.14
CA GLY A 141 -2.48 0.71 3.07
C GLY A 141 -3.90 0.19 3.38
N LEU A 142 -4.67 1.01 4.11
CA LEU A 142 -6.07 0.71 4.47
C LEU A 142 -7.04 1.71 3.83
N GLU A 143 -6.62 2.39 2.75
CA GLU A 143 -7.37 3.49 2.15
C GLU A 143 -8.77 3.09 1.71
N ASP A 144 -8.93 1.88 1.14
CA ASP A 144 -10.22 1.30 0.77
C ASP A 144 -11.21 1.23 1.94
N TYR A 145 -10.71 0.97 3.16
CA TYR A 145 -11.54 0.88 4.36
C TYR A 145 -11.76 2.25 5.01
N ILE A 146 -10.76 3.13 4.93
CA ILE A 146 -10.85 4.51 5.40
C ILE A 146 -11.98 5.25 4.64
N GLU A 147 -12.10 5.06 3.33
CA GLU A 147 -13.15 5.68 2.51
C GLU A 147 -14.58 5.26 2.92
N THR A 148 -14.75 4.15 3.66
CA THR A 148 -16.07 3.69 4.12
C THR A 148 -16.52 4.31 5.44
N GLY A 149 -15.59 4.87 6.22
CA GLY A 149 -15.86 5.39 7.56
C GLY A 149 -16.18 6.88 7.58
N ILE A 150 -16.49 7.38 8.78
CA ILE A 150 -16.67 8.82 9.04
C ILE A 150 -15.29 9.42 9.34
N PRO A 151 -14.81 10.39 8.54
CA PRO A 151 -13.51 11.02 8.75
C PRO A 151 -13.50 11.84 10.03
N LEU A 152 -12.49 11.61 10.86
CA LEU A 152 -12.28 12.31 12.13
C LEU A 152 -11.00 13.16 12.10
N ASP A 153 -9.91 12.59 11.56
CA ASP A 153 -8.56 13.17 11.59
C ASP A 153 -8.20 13.79 12.97
N ALA A 154 -8.37 12.99 14.02
CA ALA A 154 -8.25 13.44 15.41
C ALA A 154 -6.99 12.90 16.10
N ASP A 155 -6.51 13.63 17.11
CA ASP A 155 -5.47 13.13 18.01
C ASP A 155 -6.01 11.95 18.83
N ILE A 156 -5.13 10.97 19.11
CA ILE A 156 -5.49 9.82 19.92
C ILE A 156 -5.56 10.25 21.39
N SER A 157 -6.75 10.09 22.00
CA SER A 157 -6.95 10.19 23.44
C SER A 157 -7.87 9.06 23.91
N GLY A 158 -7.66 8.59 25.14
CA GLY A 158 -8.48 7.54 25.72
C GLY A 158 -9.95 7.95 25.83
N GLU A 159 -10.21 9.20 26.19
CA GLU A 159 -11.54 9.81 26.26
C GLU A 159 -12.26 9.79 24.91
N LEU A 160 -11.57 10.14 23.82
CA LEU A 160 -12.16 10.12 22.49
C LEU A 160 -12.49 8.70 22.05
N LEU A 161 -11.56 7.75 22.25
CA LEU A 161 -11.79 6.34 21.92
C LEU A 161 -12.98 5.77 22.70
N ILE A 162 -13.07 6.07 24.00
CA ILE A 162 -14.22 5.67 24.82
C ILE A 162 -15.52 6.23 24.24
N ASN A 163 -15.55 7.51 23.87
CA ASN A 163 -16.75 8.16 23.32
C ASN A 163 -17.16 7.59 21.96
N ILE A 164 -16.20 7.24 21.09
CA ILE A 164 -16.48 6.62 19.79
C ILE A 164 -17.22 5.29 19.97
N PHE A 165 -16.80 4.47 20.94
CA PHE A 165 -17.38 3.14 21.16
C PHE A 165 -18.57 3.13 22.13
N ILE A 166 -19.11 4.28 22.54
CA ILE A 166 -20.34 4.29 23.37
C ILE A 166 -21.50 3.69 22.55
N PRO A 167 -22.20 2.68 23.09
CA PRO A 167 -23.34 2.06 22.40
C PRO A 167 -24.41 3.08 22.00
N ASN A 168 -25.09 2.81 20.87
CA ASN A 168 -26.18 3.64 20.35
C ASN A 168 -25.74 5.05 19.88
N THR A 169 -24.49 5.20 19.43
CA THR A 169 -23.99 6.45 18.83
C THR A 169 -23.63 6.24 17.35
N PRO A 170 -23.72 7.24 16.46
CA PRO A 170 -23.40 7.03 15.05
C PRO A 170 -21.97 6.51 14.77
N LEU A 171 -21.03 6.71 15.69
CA LEU A 171 -19.62 6.34 15.52
C LEU A 171 -19.29 4.92 16.03
N HIS A 172 -20.17 4.28 16.80
CA HIS A 172 -19.87 3.00 17.44
C HIS A 172 -19.95 1.78 16.50
N ASP A 173 -20.68 1.92 15.39
CA ASP A 173 -20.94 0.82 14.47
C ASP A 173 -19.80 0.70 13.45
N GLY A 174 -18.78 -0.06 13.83
CA GLY A 174 -17.69 -0.44 12.93
C GLY A 174 -16.31 -0.32 13.57
N ALA A 175 -15.28 -0.31 12.72
CA ALA A 175 -13.90 -0.20 13.13
C ALA A 175 -13.44 1.25 13.22
N VAL A 176 -12.59 1.54 14.19
CA VAL A 176 -11.75 2.73 14.21
C VAL A 176 -10.43 2.41 13.52
N ILE A 177 -10.02 3.24 12.55
CA ILE A 177 -8.74 3.07 11.85
C ILE A 177 -7.77 4.16 12.31
N ILE A 178 -6.62 3.73 12.83
CA ILE A 178 -5.52 4.58 13.29
C ILE A 178 -4.42 4.57 12.23
N ARG A 179 -4.03 5.76 11.76
CA ARG A 179 -2.96 5.97 10.78
C ARG A 179 -2.08 7.14 11.24
N ASP A 180 -0.76 6.97 11.14
CA ASP A 180 0.23 8.02 11.48
C ASP A 180 0.03 8.65 12.88
N ASN A 181 -0.32 7.82 13.86
CA ASN A 181 -0.61 8.21 15.24
C ASN A 181 -1.82 9.17 15.40
N ARG A 182 -2.78 9.07 14.48
CA ARG A 182 -4.06 9.79 14.51
C ARG A 182 -5.20 8.84 14.24
N ILE A 183 -6.38 9.17 14.74
CA ILE A 183 -7.62 8.50 14.37
C ILE A 183 -8.02 9.03 13.00
N ALA A 184 -7.85 8.21 11.95
CA ALA A 184 -8.22 8.60 10.59
C ALA A 184 -9.74 8.64 10.45
N VAL A 185 -10.40 7.54 10.80
CA VAL A 185 -11.86 7.36 10.68
C VAL A 185 -12.41 6.52 11.83
N ALA A 186 -13.71 6.68 12.08
CA ALA A 186 -14.53 5.76 12.88
C ALA A 186 -15.65 5.16 12.01
N ALA A 187 -16.35 4.15 12.53
CA ALA A 187 -17.42 3.44 11.80
C ALA A 187 -17.00 2.88 10.43
N ALA A 188 -15.73 2.46 10.27
CA ALA A 188 -15.24 1.87 9.04
C ALA A 188 -15.69 0.41 8.90
N TYR A 189 -16.07 0.00 7.69
CA TYR A 189 -16.45 -1.37 7.38
C TYR A 189 -15.22 -2.22 7.07
N LEU A 190 -15.08 -3.33 7.80
CA LEU A 190 -14.05 -4.34 7.56
C LEU A 190 -14.67 -5.62 6.97
N PRO A 191 -13.93 -6.39 6.17
CA PRO A 191 -14.42 -7.66 5.62
C PRO A 191 -14.63 -8.68 6.74
N LEU A 192 -15.72 -9.44 6.64
CA LEU A 192 -16.00 -10.57 7.52
C LEU A 192 -15.20 -11.80 7.06
N SER A 193 -14.58 -12.50 8.00
CA SER A 193 -13.79 -13.72 7.74
C SER A 193 -14.63 -14.98 7.75
#